data_AF-A0A2V8Z456-F1
#
_entry.id   AF-A0A2V8Z456-F1
#
_cell.length_a   1.000
_cell.length_b   1.000
_cell.length_c   1.000
_cell.angle_alpha   90.00
_cell.angle_beta   90.00
_cell.angle_gamma   90.00
#
_symmetry.space_group_name_H-M   'P 1'
#
loop_
_entity.id
_entity.type
_entity.pdbx_description
1 polymer ?
#
loop_
_entity_poly.entity_id
_entity_poly.type
_entity_poly.pdbx_seq_one_letter_code
_entity_poly.pdbx_strand_id
1 'polypeptide(L)'
;MERSIHDNRWHVRWILRERGITIIGPDPKTLLHAVRTGALRSEAIAAIQELKSRFVAEIDRPLGWFNTRFGQSFALLTCCRMLYTCKSGAVQSKLSGVKWAEQSLDPAWCELIRKAWTERMGVRFGGKVRQPAQTRLLHETAKFIAYAQSLAETSRGWIQDNSW
;
A
#
# COMPACT_ATOMS: atom_id res chain seq x y z
N MET A 1 10.46 1.66 24.74
CA MET A 1 9.40 2.60 24.28
C MET A 1 9.17 2.36 22.81
N GLU A 2 8.02 1.80 22.46
CA GLU A 2 7.61 1.63 21.07
C GLU A 2 7.38 3.02 20.46
N ARG A 3 8.27 3.43 19.55
CA ARG A 3 8.31 4.79 18.99
C ARG A 3 7.31 5.01 17.85
N SER A 4 6.45 4.02 17.56
CA SER A 4 5.55 4.04 16.41
C SER A 4 4.26 3.30 16.70
N ILE A 5 3.13 3.93 16.42
CA ILE A 5 1.81 3.27 16.44
C ILE A 5 1.58 2.35 15.22
N HIS A 6 2.60 2.19 14.35
CA HIS A 6 2.51 1.38 13.13
C HIS A 6 2.02 -0.04 13.42
N ASP A 7 2.53 -0.67 14.49
CA ASP A 7 2.25 -2.06 14.81
C ASP A 7 0.89 -2.23 15.52
N ASN A 8 0.23 -1.12 15.85
CA ASN A 8 -1.11 -1.09 16.42
C ASN A 8 -2.17 -0.54 15.45
N ARG A 9 -2.04 -0.85 14.15
CA ARG A 9 -3.02 -0.52 13.09
C ARG A 9 -3.93 -1.71 12.75
N TRP A 10 -5.10 -1.44 12.14
CA TRP A 10 -6.09 -2.46 11.79
C TRP A 10 -5.54 -3.53 10.84
N HIS A 11 -4.76 -3.15 9.84
CA HIS A 11 -4.16 -4.11 8.91
C HIS A 11 -3.17 -5.05 9.61
N VAL A 12 -2.41 -4.58 10.60
CA VAL A 12 -1.47 -5.42 11.37
C VAL A 12 -2.24 -6.42 12.21
N ARG A 13 -3.26 -5.96 12.95
CA ARG A 13 -4.14 -6.83 13.75
C ARG A 13 -4.86 -7.87 12.87
N TRP A 14 -5.36 -7.45 11.70
CA TRP A 14 -6.02 -8.35 10.76
C TRP A 14 -5.05 -9.39 10.19
N ILE A 15 -3.84 -8.99 9.78
CA ILE A 15 -2.83 -9.93 9.27
C ILE A 15 -2.48 -10.94 10.36
N LEU A 16 -2.20 -10.49 11.59
CA LEU A 16 -1.86 -11.37 12.69
C LEU A 16 -3.00 -12.37 12.98
N ARG A 17 -4.24 -11.90 13.01
CA ARG A 17 -5.42 -12.74 13.28
C ARG A 17 -5.73 -13.74 12.16
N GLU A 18 -5.77 -13.29 10.90
CA GLU A 18 -6.27 -14.09 9.77
C GLU A 18 -5.19 -14.87 9.03
N ARG A 19 -3.93 -14.43 9.13
CA ARG A 19 -2.81 -14.95 8.34
C ARG A 19 -1.56 -15.25 9.18
N GLY A 20 -1.62 -15.03 10.51
CA GLY A 20 -0.52 -15.35 11.42
C GLY A 20 -0.25 -16.85 11.46
N ILE A 21 1.01 -17.21 11.68
CA ILE A 21 1.44 -18.59 11.90
C ILE A 21 1.96 -18.66 13.34
N THR A 22 1.29 -19.46 14.18
CA THR A 22 1.71 -19.66 15.58
C THR A 22 2.96 -20.52 15.61
N ILE A 23 4.07 -19.96 16.06
CA ILE A 23 5.31 -20.72 16.33
C ILE A 23 5.29 -21.24 17.79
N ILE A 24 4.92 -20.37 18.73
CA ILE A 24 4.77 -20.67 20.17
C ILE A 24 3.58 -19.86 20.71
N GLY A 25 2.82 -20.45 21.63
CA GLY A 25 1.71 -19.78 22.33
C GLY A 25 0.34 -20.07 21.71
N PRO A 26 -0.71 -19.32 22.11
CA PRO A 26 -2.08 -19.56 21.66
C PRO A 26 -2.33 -19.06 20.22
N ASP A 27 -3.39 -19.56 19.59
CA ASP A 27 -3.86 -19.10 18.27
C ASP A 27 -4.21 -17.60 18.31
N PRO A 28 -3.71 -16.76 17.38
CA PRO A 28 -4.05 -15.34 17.27
C PRO A 28 -5.55 -15.02 17.31
N LYS A 29 -6.41 -15.92 16.81
CA LYS A 29 -7.87 -15.74 16.85
C LYS A 29 -8.48 -15.78 18.25
N THR A 30 -7.76 -16.37 19.22
CA THR A 30 -8.14 -16.38 20.63
C THR A 30 -7.70 -15.10 21.36
N LEU A 31 -6.70 -14.40 20.82
CA LEU A 31 -6.15 -13.17 21.39
C LEU A 31 -6.78 -11.91 20.79
N LEU A 32 -7.20 -11.96 19.52
CA LEU A 32 -7.67 -10.81 18.76
C LEU A 32 -9.12 -10.98 18.33
N HIS A 33 -9.94 -9.97 18.64
CA HIS A 33 -11.25 -9.83 18.03
C HIS A 33 -11.14 -9.64 16.52
N ALA A 34 -12.18 -10.08 15.79
CA ALA A 34 -12.29 -9.80 14.36
C ALA A 34 -12.27 -8.29 14.12
N VAL A 35 -11.56 -7.86 13.08
CA VAL A 35 -11.54 -6.46 12.68
C VAL A 35 -12.90 -6.09 12.10
N ARG A 36 -13.48 -4.98 12.57
CA ARG A 36 -14.79 -4.51 12.15
C ARG A 36 -14.87 -4.33 10.63
N THR A 37 -16.02 -4.68 10.06
CA THR A 37 -16.34 -4.40 8.66
C THR A 37 -16.11 -2.92 8.35
N GLY A 38 -15.43 -2.64 7.23
CA GLY A 38 -15.09 -1.28 6.82
C GLY A 38 -13.84 -0.68 7.47
N ALA A 39 -13.37 -1.17 8.62
CA ALA A 39 -12.20 -0.59 9.30
C ALA A 39 -10.92 -0.65 8.44
N LEU A 40 -10.68 -1.78 7.77
CA LEU A 40 -9.56 -1.92 6.83
C LEU A 40 -9.69 -1.01 5.60
N ARG A 41 -10.91 -0.76 5.14
CA ARG A 41 -11.16 0.13 4.00
C ARG A 41 -10.86 1.57 4.39
N SER A 42 -11.41 2.02 5.51
CA SER A 42 -11.15 3.36 6.06
C SER A 42 -9.66 3.58 6.34
N GLU A 43 -8.98 2.59 6.92
CA GLU A 43 -7.53 2.66 7.15
C GLU A 43 -6.75 2.72 5.83
N ALA A 44 -7.11 1.93 4.83
CA ALA A 44 -6.45 1.96 3.53
C ALA A 44 -6.61 3.32 2.83
N ILE A 45 -7.80 3.94 2.88
CA ILE A 45 -8.03 5.29 2.35
C ILE A 45 -7.13 6.31 3.07
N ALA A 46 -7.13 6.31 4.41
CA ALA A 46 -6.28 7.22 5.19
C ALA A 46 -4.78 6.99 4.91
N ALA A 47 -4.36 5.74 4.74
CA ALA A 47 -2.97 5.41 4.43
C ALA A 47 -2.54 5.86 3.03
N ILE A 48 -3.44 5.87 2.03
CA ILE A 48 -3.16 6.46 0.70
C ILE A 48 -2.96 7.97 0.83
N GLN A 49 -3.77 8.67 1.62
CA GLN A 49 -3.64 10.10 1.87
C GLN A 49 -2.30 10.42 2.57
N GLU A 50 -1.95 9.66 3.61
CA GLU A 50 -0.68 9.77 4.32
C GLU A 50 0.52 9.52 3.37
N LEU A 51 0.44 8.45 2.56
CA LEU A 51 1.47 8.13 1.57
C LEU A 51 1.64 9.26 0.56
N LYS A 52 0.56 9.84 0.03
CA LYS A 52 0.63 10.96 -0.91
C LYS A 52 1.37 12.15 -0.30
N SER A 53 0.96 12.56 0.90
CA SER A 53 1.57 13.71 1.59
C SER A 53 3.07 13.52 1.77
N ARG A 54 3.48 12.34 2.27
CA ARG A 54 4.90 12.02 2.46
C ARG A 54 5.67 11.90 1.16
N PHE A 55 5.08 11.29 0.13
CA PHE A 55 5.70 11.12 -1.17
C PHE A 55 6.01 12.48 -1.79
N VAL A 56 5.01 13.35 -1.91
CA VAL A 56 5.15 14.70 -2.48
C VAL A 56 6.15 15.55 -1.70
N ALA A 57 6.19 15.43 -0.37
CA ALA A 57 7.15 16.16 0.46
C ALA A 57 8.62 15.76 0.21
N GLU A 58 8.86 14.56 -0.34
CA GLU A 58 10.21 14.00 -0.51
C GLU A 58 10.68 13.89 -1.97
N ILE A 59 9.80 13.95 -2.98
CA ILE A 59 10.21 13.69 -4.37
C ILE A 59 11.30 14.64 -4.89
N ASP A 60 11.31 15.89 -4.46
CA ASP A 60 12.33 16.87 -4.88
C ASP A 60 13.57 16.89 -3.97
N ARG A 61 13.63 16.01 -2.96
CA ARG A 61 14.78 15.89 -2.05
C ARG A 61 15.69 14.77 -2.56
N PRO A 62 16.90 15.05 -3.07
CA PRO A 62 17.77 14.02 -3.66
C PRO A 62 18.15 12.89 -2.70
N LEU A 63 18.18 13.17 -1.39
CA LEU A 63 18.44 12.19 -0.33
C LEU A 63 17.15 11.66 0.34
N GLY A 64 15.98 12.04 -0.17
CA GLY A 64 14.68 11.58 0.31
C GLY A 64 14.50 10.09 0.04
N TRP A 65 13.83 9.39 0.95
CA TRP A 65 13.65 7.95 0.83
C TRP A 65 12.82 7.59 -0.40
N PHE A 66 11.77 8.37 -0.68
CA PHE A 66 10.95 8.22 -1.88
C PHE A 66 11.66 8.62 -3.17
N ASN A 67 12.69 9.46 -3.11
CA ASN A 67 13.58 9.77 -4.24
C ASN A 67 14.70 8.72 -4.40
N THR A 68 14.33 7.46 -4.26
CA THR A 68 15.19 6.32 -4.60
C THR A 68 14.43 5.38 -5.50
N ARG A 69 15.11 4.63 -6.37
CA ARG A 69 14.48 3.60 -7.22
C ARG A 69 13.63 2.63 -6.38
N PHE A 70 14.12 2.29 -5.19
CA PHE A 70 13.39 1.48 -4.23
C PHE A 70 12.16 2.18 -3.66
N GLY A 71 12.31 3.39 -3.11
CA GLY A 71 11.24 4.12 -2.46
C GLY A 71 10.10 4.46 -3.42
N GLN A 72 10.43 4.90 -4.64
CA GLN A 72 9.46 5.17 -5.70
C GLN A 72 8.65 3.92 -6.06
N SER A 73 9.32 2.82 -6.41
CA SER A 73 8.63 1.57 -6.74
C SER A 73 7.86 1.01 -5.54
N PHE A 74 8.40 1.11 -4.33
CA PHE A 74 7.72 0.71 -3.11
C PHE A 74 6.42 1.49 -2.90
N ALA A 75 6.43 2.82 -3.08
CA ALA A 75 5.28 3.67 -2.89
C ALA A 75 4.14 3.25 -3.82
N LEU A 76 4.46 3.09 -5.12
CA LEU A 76 3.49 2.69 -6.12
C LEU A 76 2.86 1.33 -5.80
N LEU A 77 3.69 0.32 -5.53
CA LEU A 77 3.21 -1.05 -5.25
C LEU A 77 2.43 -1.14 -3.93
N THR A 78 2.81 -0.31 -2.95
CA THR A 78 2.07 -0.19 -1.68
C THR A 78 0.70 0.44 -1.92
N CYS A 79 0.62 1.45 -2.78
CA CYS A 79 -0.62 2.09 -3.18
C CYS A 79 -1.56 1.12 -3.93
N CYS A 80 -1.06 0.30 -4.87
CA CYS A 80 -1.84 -0.78 -5.50
C CYS A 80 -2.45 -1.74 -4.47
N ARG A 81 -1.67 -2.15 -3.46
CA ARG A 81 -2.15 -3.03 -2.38
C ARG A 81 -3.25 -2.35 -1.54
N MET A 82 -3.09 -1.06 -1.23
CA MET A 82 -4.08 -0.31 -0.46
C MET A 82 -5.40 -0.17 -1.23
N LEU A 83 -5.35 0.17 -2.53
CA LEU A 83 -6.55 0.17 -3.38
C LEU A 83 -7.25 -1.19 -3.40
N TYR A 84 -6.48 -2.28 -3.52
CA TYR A 84 -7.07 -3.61 -3.47
C TYR A 84 -7.64 -3.96 -2.08
N THR A 85 -7.09 -3.41 -1.01
CA THR A 85 -7.65 -3.51 0.35
C THR A 85 -8.98 -2.76 0.43
N CYS A 86 -9.10 -1.56 -0.19
CA CYS A 86 -10.38 -0.86 -0.31
C CYS A 86 -11.44 -1.72 -1.01
N LYS A 87 -11.06 -2.43 -2.10
CA LYS A 87 -11.96 -3.36 -2.80
C LYS A 87 -12.36 -4.55 -1.95
N SER A 88 -11.38 -5.35 -1.57
CA SER A 88 -11.61 -6.67 -0.99
C SER A 88 -12.01 -6.63 0.48
N GLY A 89 -11.68 -5.55 1.21
CA GLY A 89 -11.81 -5.52 2.66
C GLY A 89 -10.84 -6.47 3.37
N ALA A 90 -9.80 -6.93 2.66
CA ALA A 90 -8.79 -7.87 3.17
C ALA A 90 -7.39 -7.39 2.78
N VAL A 91 -6.40 -7.69 3.63
CA VAL A 91 -5.02 -7.34 3.33
C VAL A 91 -4.39 -8.44 2.50
N GLN A 92 -3.90 -8.09 1.31
CA GLN A 92 -3.34 -9.04 0.35
C GLN A 92 -1.86 -8.72 0.06
N SER A 93 -1.18 -9.60 -0.67
CA SER A 93 0.21 -9.36 -1.07
C SER A 93 0.34 -8.17 -2.03
N LYS A 94 1.55 -7.59 -2.15
CA LYS A 94 1.82 -6.57 -3.18
C LYS A 94 1.59 -7.11 -4.59
N LEU A 95 1.93 -8.37 -4.85
CA LEU A 95 1.68 -9.00 -6.15
C LEU A 95 0.18 -9.10 -6.46
N SER A 96 -0.62 -9.49 -5.47
CA SER A 96 -2.08 -9.54 -5.63
C SER A 96 -2.65 -8.16 -5.93
N GLY A 97 -2.16 -7.12 -5.24
CA GLY A 97 -2.54 -5.73 -5.50
C GLY A 97 -2.14 -5.25 -6.91
N VAL A 98 -0.96 -5.64 -7.39
CA VAL A 98 -0.51 -5.35 -8.77
C VAL A 98 -1.42 -6.01 -9.79
N LYS A 99 -1.66 -7.32 -9.66
CA LYS A 99 -2.50 -8.08 -10.59
C LYS A 99 -3.92 -7.50 -10.67
N TRP A 100 -4.49 -7.17 -9.52
CA TRP A 100 -5.79 -6.52 -9.46
C TRP A 100 -5.75 -5.14 -10.14
N ALA A 101 -4.72 -4.34 -9.86
CA ALA A 101 -4.59 -3.00 -10.39
C ALA A 101 -4.46 -2.99 -11.93
N GLU A 102 -3.67 -3.90 -12.50
CA GLU A 102 -3.54 -4.05 -13.95
C GLU A 102 -4.84 -4.46 -14.66
N GLN A 103 -5.74 -5.14 -13.95
CA GLN A 103 -7.01 -5.62 -14.49
C GLN A 103 -8.16 -4.61 -14.30
N SER A 104 -8.10 -3.78 -13.26
CA SER A 104 -9.23 -2.98 -12.78
C SER A 104 -9.04 -1.47 -12.87
N LEU A 105 -7.81 -0.97 -12.97
CA LEU A 105 -7.53 0.46 -13.08
C LEU A 105 -7.46 0.90 -14.54
N ASP A 106 -7.40 2.21 -14.77
CA ASP A 106 -7.17 2.77 -16.09
C ASP A 106 -5.91 2.15 -16.74
N PRO A 107 -6.02 1.57 -17.96
CA PRO A 107 -4.89 0.98 -18.67
C PRO A 107 -3.66 1.88 -18.82
N ALA A 108 -3.83 3.20 -18.76
CA ALA A 108 -2.72 4.16 -18.78
C ALA A 108 -1.71 3.94 -17.65
N TRP A 109 -2.11 3.31 -16.54
CA TRP A 109 -1.22 3.02 -15.40
C TRP A 109 -0.48 1.68 -15.50
N CYS A 110 -0.91 0.78 -16.37
CA CYS A 110 -0.39 -0.59 -16.44
C CYS A 110 1.11 -0.63 -16.72
N GLU A 111 1.60 0.21 -17.63
CA GLU A 111 3.04 0.27 -17.95
C GLU A 111 3.86 0.69 -16.72
N LEU A 112 3.42 1.73 -16.00
CA LEU A 112 4.09 2.23 -14.80
C LEU A 112 4.09 1.17 -13.67
N ILE A 113 2.96 0.48 -13.48
CA ILE A 113 2.83 -0.61 -12.50
C ILE A 113 3.81 -1.75 -12.81
N ARG A 114 3.90 -2.18 -14.08
CA ARG A 114 4.84 -3.22 -14.53
C ARG A 114 6.28 -2.81 -14.30
N LYS A 115 6.65 -1.57 -14.66
CA LYS A 115 8.00 -1.03 -14.41
C LYS A 115 8.34 -1.08 -12.92
N ALA A 116 7.44 -0.65 -12.04
CA ALA A 116 7.65 -0.71 -10.60
C ALA A 116 7.80 -2.14 -10.07
N TRP A 117 7.02 -3.09 -10.60
CA TRP A 117 7.14 -4.50 -10.23
C TRP A 117 8.48 -5.10 -10.65
N THR A 118 8.94 -4.84 -11.87
CA THR A 118 10.27 -5.24 -12.35
C THR A 118 11.38 -4.59 -11.53
N GLU A 119 11.25 -3.30 -11.19
CA GLU A 119 12.23 -2.58 -10.37
C GLU A 119 12.40 -3.23 -8.99
N ARG A 120 11.29 -3.63 -8.34
CA ARG A 120 11.28 -4.33 -7.05
C ARG A 120 12.14 -5.60 -7.06
N MET A 121 12.13 -6.37 -8.15
CA MET A 121 12.94 -7.59 -8.26
C MET A 121 14.44 -7.29 -8.21
N GLY A 122 14.87 -6.19 -8.85
CA GLY A 122 16.27 -5.75 -8.80
C GLY A 122 16.71 -5.18 -7.45
N VAL A 123 15.77 -4.78 -6.58
CA VAL A 123 16.08 -4.24 -5.24
C VAL A 123 16.15 -5.33 -4.16
N ARG A 124 15.67 -6.55 -4.43
CA ARG A 124 15.66 -7.66 -3.46
C ARG A 124 17.05 -8.01 -2.91
N PHE A 125 18.10 -7.59 -3.61
CA PHE A 125 19.51 -7.81 -3.25
C PHE A 125 20.23 -6.52 -2.81
N GLY A 126 19.50 -5.47 -2.41
CA GLY A 126 20.06 -4.25 -1.81
C GLY A 126 20.79 -3.30 -2.76
N GLY A 127 21.22 -3.75 -3.95
CA GLY A 127 22.06 -2.97 -4.86
C GLY A 127 21.47 -1.68 -5.41
N LYS A 128 20.15 -1.48 -5.30
CA LYS A 128 19.43 -0.34 -5.87
C LYS A 128 18.79 0.60 -4.83
N VAL A 129 18.96 0.31 -3.54
CA VAL A 129 18.27 1.04 -2.46
C VAL A 129 18.74 2.51 -2.36
N ARG A 130 19.99 2.79 -2.73
CA ARG A 130 20.58 4.16 -2.68
C ARG A 130 20.68 4.84 -4.05
N GLN A 131 20.13 4.21 -5.10
CA GLN A 131 20.17 4.80 -6.43
C GLN A 131 19.00 5.77 -6.59
N PRO A 132 19.24 7.00 -7.09
CA PRO A 132 18.17 7.97 -7.30
C PRO A 132 17.16 7.45 -8.32
N ALA A 133 15.89 7.77 -8.10
CA ALA A 133 14.86 7.51 -9.09
C ALA A 133 14.97 8.52 -10.23
N GLN A 134 14.49 8.16 -11.43
CA GLN A 134 14.35 9.13 -12.51
C GLN A 134 13.27 10.14 -12.15
N THR A 135 13.55 11.44 -12.30
CA THR A 135 12.59 12.52 -11.97
C THR A 135 11.24 12.33 -12.65
N ARG A 136 11.25 11.90 -13.92
CA ARG A 136 10.01 11.59 -14.66
C ARG A 136 9.17 10.52 -13.96
N LEU A 137 9.79 9.43 -13.50
CA LEU A 137 9.09 8.34 -12.79
C LEU A 137 8.56 8.79 -11.43
N LEU A 138 9.25 9.68 -10.73
CA LEU A 138 8.75 10.27 -9.48
C LEU A 138 7.46 11.05 -9.75
N HIS A 139 7.44 11.89 -10.78
CA HIS A 139 6.25 12.67 -11.14
C HIS A 139 5.10 11.78 -11.64
N GLU A 140 5.38 10.77 -12.46
CA GLU A 140 4.37 9.78 -12.89
C GLU A 140 3.79 9.01 -11.69
N THR A 141 4.63 8.68 -10.69
CA THR A 141 4.18 8.02 -9.45
C THR A 141 3.34 8.95 -8.58
N ALA A 142 3.70 10.23 -8.47
CA ALA A 142 2.91 11.22 -7.76
C ALA A 142 1.51 11.36 -8.39
N LYS A 143 1.43 11.39 -9.73
CA LYS A 143 0.15 11.39 -10.47
C LYS A 143 -0.66 10.12 -10.20
N PHE A 144 -0.03 8.94 -10.22
CA PHE A 144 -0.69 7.69 -9.88
C PHE A 144 -1.25 7.68 -8.45
N ILE A 145 -0.48 8.14 -7.47
CA ILE A 145 -0.93 8.21 -6.07
C ILE A 145 -2.10 9.21 -5.93
N ALA A 146 -2.08 10.33 -6.65
CA ALA A 146 -3.20 11.27 -6.68
C ALA A 146 -4.46 10.63 -7.29
N TYR A 147 -4.33 9.91 -8.41
CA TYR A 147 -5.41 9.12 -9.01
C TYR A 147 -5.97 8.08 -8.03
N ALA A 148 -5.09 7.34 -7.35
CA ALA A 148 -5.47 6.34 -6.36
C ALA A 148 -6.23 6.95 -5.18
N GLN A 149 -5.82 8.14 -4.70
CA GLN A 149 -6.54 8.86 -3.66
C GLN A 149 -7.97 9.19 -4.11
N SER A 150 -8.13 9.81 -5.29
CA SER A 150 -9.45 10.16 -5.83
C SER A 150 -10.34 8.93 -5.98
N LEU A 151 -9.81 7.84 -6.54
CA LEU A 151 -10.54 6.58 -6.69
C LEU A 151 -10.96 6.00 -5.33
N ALA A 152 -10.07 6.02 -4.34
CA ALA A 152 -10.34 5.52 -3.00
C ALA A 152 -11.42 6.35 -2.28
N GLU A 153 -11.45 7.67 -2.49
CA GLU A 153 -12.46 8.58 -1.94
C GLU A 153 -13.83 8.38 -2.59
N THR A 154 -13.90 8.21 -3.91
CA THR A 154 -15.15 7.85 -4.61
C THR A 154 -15.67 6.47 -4.19
N SER A 155 -14.76 5.55 -3.85
CA SER A 155 -15.10 4.21 -3.36
C SER A 155 -15.59 4.20 -1.91
N ARG A 156 -15.77 5.34 -1.23
CA ARG A 156 -16.43 5.40 0.10
C ARG A 156 -17.84 4.81 0.07
N GLY A 157 -18.51 4.78 -1.09
CA GLY A 157 -19.77 4.05 -1.26
C GLY A 157 -19.67 2.54 -0.97
N TRP A 158 -18.46 1.95 -1.04
CA TRP A 158 -18.22 0.52 -0.75
C TRP A 158 -18.13 0.20 0.75
N ILE A 159 -18.22 1.24 1.58
CA ILE A 159 -18.18 1.13 3.05
C ILE A 159 -19.59 1.09 3.63
N GLN A 160 -20.61 1.57 2.91
CA GLN A 160 -21.99 1.66 3.41
C GLN A 160 -22.84 0.39 3.22
N ASP A 161 -22.42 -0.54 2.37
CA ASP A 161 -23.09 -1.83 2.22
C ASP A 161 -22.47 -2.84 3.19
N ASN A 162 -23.05 -2.92 4.38
CA ASN A 162 -23.16 -4.10 5.27
C ASN A 162 -23.61 -3.58 6.64
N SER A 163 -24.92 -3.32 6.72
CA SER A 163 -25.65 -3.18 7.98
C SER A 163 -25.37 -4.36 8.91
N TRP A 164 -25.24 -4.07 10.19
CA TRP A 164 -25.49 -5.05 11.24
C TRP A 164 -26.96 -5.48 11.19
#